data_AF-A0A843RX86-F1
#
_entry.id   AF-A0A843RX86-F1
#
_cell.length_a   1.000
_cell.length_b   1.000
_cell.length_c   1.000
_cell.angle_alpha   90.00
_cell.angle_beta   90.00
_cell.angle_gamma   90.00
#
_symmetry.space_group_name_H-M   'P 1'
#
loop_
_entity.id
_entity.type
_entity.pdbx_description
1 polymer ?
#
loop_
_entity_poly.entity_id
_entity_poly.type
_entity_poly.pdbx_seq_one_letter_code
_entity_poly.pdbx_strand_id
1 'polypeptide(L)' 'MERGAKGNRVGQLAAPFELPDAIGQVHRLADYQGAWLLLVFHRHLG' A
#
# COMPACT_ATOMS: atom_id res chain seq x y z
N MET A 1 8.67 9.34 -23.54
CA MET A 1 8.82 9.24 -22.06
C MET A 1 7.49 9.63 -21.43
N GLU A 2 6.65 8.65 -21.10
CA GLU A 2 5.36 8.92 -20.46
C GLU A 2 5.57 9.39 -19.02
N ARG A 3 5.24 10.65 -18.73
CA ARG A 3 5.00 11.09 -17.36
C ARG A 3 3.71 10.42 -16.92
N GLY A 4 3.81 9.40 -16.06
CA GLY A 4 2.64 8.75 -15.47
C GLY A 4 1.67 9.82 -14.94
N ALA A 5 0.45 9.81 -15.46
CA ALA A 5 -0.58 10.75 -15.06
C ALA A 5 -0.75 10.69 -13.53
N LYS A 6 -0.37 11.77 -12.83
CA LYS A 6 -0.73 11.99 -11.42
C LYS A 6 -2.22 12.34 -11.34
N GLY A 7 -3.07 11.40 -11.75
CA GLY A 7 -4.51 11.50 -11.57
C GLY A 7 -4.87 11.14 -10.13
N ASN A 8 -5.91 11.77 -9.60
CA ASN A 8 -6.54 11.33 -8.36
C ASN A 8 -7.05 9.88 -8.56
N ARG A 9 -6.58 8.94 -7.73
CA ARG A 9 -6.96 7.51 -7.80
C ARG A 9 -7.98 7.10 -6.74
N VAL A 10 -8.59 8.06 -6.04
CA VAL A 10 -9.67 7.79 -5.08
C VAL A 10 -10.81 7.05 -5.79
N GLY A 11 -11.35 6.01 -5.13
CA GLY A 11 -12.42 5.15 -5.66
C GLY A 11 -11.95 4.00 -6.56
N GLN A 12 -10.68 3.97 -6.97
CA GLN A 12 -10.09 2.82 -7.65
C GLN A 12 -9.70 1.74 -6.64
N LEU A 13 -9.60 0.49 -7.10
CA LEU A 13 -9.06 -0.60 -6.28
C LEU A 13 -7.64 -0.24 -5.81
N ALA A 14 -7.36 -0.53 -4.54
CA ALA A 14 -6.02 -0.39 -4.00
C ALA A 14 -5.04 -1.31 -4.74
N ALA A 15 -3.82 -0.85 -4.95
CA ALA A 15 -2.78 -1.67 -5.56
C ALA A 15 -2.43 -2.85 -4.63
N PRO A 16 -2.25 -4.08 -5.16
CA PRO A 16 -1.75 -5.18 -4.36
C PRO A 16 -0.36 -4.85 -3.81
N PHE A 17 -0.10 -5.27 -2.58
CA PHE A 17 1.21 -5.13 -1.93
C PHE A 17 1.59 -6.43 -1.24
N GLU A 18 2.89 -6.62 -1.06
CA GLU A 18 3.49 -7.60 -0.16
C GLU A 18 4.56 -6.87 0.66
N LEU A 19 4.33 -6.72 1.97
CA LEU A 19 5.23 -5.96 2.84
C LEU A 19 5.64 -6.83 4.04
N PRO A 20 6.93 -7.08 4.26
CA PRO A 20 7.39 -7.73 5.48
C PRO A 20 7.26 -6.77 6.66
N ASP A 21 6.81 -7.27 7.80
CA ASP A 21 6.84 -6.52 9.06
C ASP A 21 8.19 -6.68 9.79
N ALA A 22 8.27 -6.14 11.01
CA ALA A 22 9.49 -6.10 11.82
C ALA A 22 10.00 -7.51 12.23
N ILE A 23 9.14 -8.53 12.20
CA ILE A 23 9.53 -9.92 12.51
C ILE A 23 9.64 -10.78 11.25
N GLY A 24 9.45 -10.20 10.07
CA GLY A 24 9.56 -10.86 8.78
C GLY A 24 8.28 -11.55 8.30
N GLN A 25 7.15 -11.37 8.99
CA GLN A 25 5.86 -11.85 8.47
C GLN A 25 5.47 -10.97 7.29
N VAL A 26 5.15 -11.60 6.16
CA VAL A 26 4.69 -10.90 4.96
C VAL A 26 3.19 -10.65 5.07
N HIS A 27 2.81 -9.38 4.94
CA HIS A 27 1.43 -8.92 4.87
C HIS A 27 1.07 -8.62 3.42
N ARG A 28 -0.02 -9.21 2.92
CA ARG A 28 -0.57 -8.93 1.60
C ARG A 28 -1.88 -8.15 1.71
N LEU A 29 -2.21 -7.33 0.70
CA LEU A 29 -3.54 -6.68 0.65
C LEU A 29 -4.68 -7.70 0.76
N ALA A 30 -4.52 -8.87 0.14
CA ALA A 30 -5.53 -9.93 0.13
C ALA A 30 -5.81 -10.52 1.53
N ASP A 31 -4.86 -10.42 2.46
CA ASP A 31 -5.03 -10.96 3.82
C ASP A 31 -6.00 -10.11 4.66
N TYR A 32 -6.29 -8.88 4.23
CA TYR A 32 -7.16 -7.91 4.90
C TYR A 32 -8.58 -7.83 4.31
N GLN A 33 -8.99 -8.80 3.49
CA GLN A 33 -10.34 -8.83 2.93
C GLN A 33 -11.41 -8.81 4.02
N GLY A 34 -12.46 -8.01 3.82
CA GLY A 34 -13.56 -7.85 4.77
C GLY A 34 -13.28 -6.87 5.91
N ALA A 35 -12.10 -6.24 5.96
CA ALA A 35 -11.75 -5.21 6.94
C ALA A 35 -11.27 -3.92 6.24
N TRP A 36 -11.38 -2.79 6.96
CA TRP A 36 -10.74 -1.55 6.53
C TRP A 36 -9.24 -1.58 6.84
N LEU A 37 -8.43 -1.18 5.87
CA LEU A 37 -6.98 -1.08 6.01
C LEU A 37 -6.52 0.37 5.83
N LEU A 38 -5.74 0.87 6.79
CA LEU A 38 -5.04 2.15 6.71
C LEU A 38 -3.54 1.87 6.60
N LEU A 39 -2.92 2.26 5.48
CA LEU A 39 -1.48 2.13 5.26
C LEU A 39 -0.82 3.51 5.31
N VAL A 40 0.10 3.71 6.25
CA VAL A 40 0.81 4.98 6.45
C VAL A 40 2.29 4.77 6.15
N PHE A 41 2.83 5.56 5.23
CA PHE A 41 4.27 5.59 4.95
C PHE A 41 4.93 6.68 5.78
N HIS A 42 5.66 6.29 6.83
CA HIS A 42 6.54 7.23 7.53
C HIS A 42 7.90 7.26 6.82
N ARG A 43 8.39 8.47 6.50
CA ARG A 43 9.78 8.64 6.08
C ARG A 43 10.61 8.87 7.34
N HIS A 44 11.54 7.96 7.63
CA HIS A 44 12.57 8.26 8.61
C HIS A 44 13.42 9.42 8.07
N LEU A 45 13.39 10.55 8.76
CA LEU A 45 14.32 11.65 8.54
C LEU A 45 15.60 11.27 9.30
N GLY A 46 16.61 10.82 8.57
CA GLY A 46 17.98 10.81 9.06
C GLY A 46 18.58 12.20 9.01
#